data_AF-A0A0K8PJR2-F1
#
_entry.id   AF-A0A0K8PJR2-F1
#
_cell.length_a   1.000
_cell.length_b   1.000
_cell.length_c   1.000
_cell.angle_alpha   90.00
_cell.angle_beta   90.00
_cell.angle_gamma   90.00
#
_symmetry.space_group_name_H-M   'P 1'
#
loop_
_entity.id
_entity.type
_entity.pdbx_description
1 polymer ?
#
loop_
_entity_poly.entity_id
_entity_poly.type
_entity_poly.pdbx_seq_one_letter_code
_entity_poly.pdbx_strand_id
1 'polypeptide(L)' 'MADLVLMRRPSCARVIAEPDIRNTPSIAAFLTAGFRFSAEIDLLDKRAALMVRDRSLRHLL' A
#
# COMPACT_ATOMS: atom_id res chain seq x y z
N MET A 1 10.33 -2.01 3.51
CA MET A 1 10.61 -1.77 2.08
C MET A 1 9.95 -0.49 1.56
N ALA A 2 8.65 -0.28 1.76
CA ALA A 2 7.95 0.92 1.26
C ALA A 2 8.57 2.25 1.74
N ASP A 3 9.03 2.32 2.99
CA ASP A 3 9.79 3.48 3.50
C ASP A 3 11.04 3.78 2.69
N LEU A 4 11.77 2.75 2.27
CA LEU A 4 12.98 2.91 1.48
C LEU A 4 12.66 3.45 0.08
N VAL A 5 11.56 2.99 -0.53
CA VAL A 5 11.08 3.50 -1.82
C VAL A 5 10.73 4.98 -1.69
N LEU A 6 9.93 5.35 -0.68
CA LEU A 6 9.55 6.74 -0.43
C LEU A 6 10.77 7.61 -0.09
N MET A 7 11.75 7.09 0.66
CA MET A 7 12.98 7.82 0.97
C MET A 7 13.85 8.05 -0.28
N ARG A 8 14.06 7.03 -1.12
CA ARG A 8 14.99 7.10 -2.27
C ARG A 8 14.38 7.68 -3.54
N ARG A 9 13.06 7.79 -3.64
CA ARG A 9 12.35 8.29 -4.82
C ARG A 9 11.49 9.49 -4.44
N PRO A 10 12.04 10.72 -4.42
CA PRO A 10 11.32 11.91 -3.95
C PRO A 10 9.99 12.16 -4.66
N SER A 11 9.90 11.86 -5.95
CA SER A 11 8.68 12.00 -6.76
C SER A 11 7.63 10.91 -6.50
N CYS A 12 7.97 9.83 -5.79
CA CYS A 12 7.01 8.79 -5.43
C CYS A 12 6.13 9.31 -4.28
N ALA A 13 4.88 9.65 -4.61
CA ALA A 13 3.91 10.17 -3.64
C ALA A 13 3.26 9.06 -2.79
N ARG A 14 3.20 7.82 -3.31
CA ARG A 14 2.57 6.68 -2.64
C ARG A 14 3.11 5.36 -3.17
N VAL A 15 3.07 4.34 -2.32
CA VAL A 15 3.31 2.93 -2.68
C VAL A 15 1.97 2.19 -2.60
N ILE A 16 1.72 1.32 -3.59
CA ILE A 16 0.53 0.50 -3.66
C ILE A 16 0.92 -0.97 -3.47
N ALA A 17 0.06 -1.73 -2.82
CA ALA A 17 0.06 -3.18 -2.87
C ALA A 17 -1.32 -3.69 -3.26
N GLU A 18 -1.36 -4.84 -3.94
CA GLU A 18 -2.58 -5.45 -4.48
C GLU A 18 -2.65 -6.95 -4.18
N PRO A 19 -2.65 -7.36 -2.90
CA PRO A 19 -2.92 -8.75 -2.55
C PRO A 19 -4.34 -9.15 -2.99
N ASP A 20 -4.52 -10.43 -3.35
CA ASP A 20 -5.86 -11.03 -3.43
C ASP A 20 -6.54 -10.89 -2.06
N ILE A 21 -7.83 -10.56 -2.05
CA ILE A 21 -8.61 -10.36 -0.82
C ILE A 21 -8.62 -11.59 0.10
N ARG A 22 -8.43 -12.77 -0.47
CA ARG A 22 -8.36 -14.05 0.26
C ARG A 22 -6.99 -14.28 0.91
N ASN A 23 -5.97 -13.49 0.57
CA ASN A 23 -4.62 -13.61 1.13
C ASN A 23 -4.49 -12.81 2.43
N THR A 24 -5.19 -13.27 3.46
CA THR A 24 -5.19 -12.65 4.80
C THR A 24 -3.78 -12.43 5.38
N PRO A 25 -2.81 -13.36 5.24
CA PRO A 25 -1.45 -13.12 5.75
C PRO A 25 -0.77 -11.91 5.09
N SER A 26 -0.90 -11.76 3.77
CA SER A 26 -0.31 -10.64 3.05
C SER A 26 -0.98 -9.32 3.43
N ILE A 27 -2.31 -9.30 3.56
CA ILE A 27 -3.08 -8.13 4.01
C ILE A 27 -2.63 -7.71 5.41
N ALA A 28 -2.53 -8.64 6.36
CA ALA A 28 -2.08 -8.36 7.72
C ALA A 28 -0.65 -7.79 7.75
N ALA A 29 0.26 -8.33 6.92
CA ALA A 29 1.61 -7.81 6.79
C ALA A 29 1.65 -6.37 6.27
N PHE A 30 0.81 -6.03 5.27
CA PHE A 30 0.72 -4.66 4.76
C PHE A 30 0.13 -3.69 5.78
N LEU A 31 -0.91 -4.08 6.52
CA LEU A 31 -1.46 -3.28 7.62
C LEU A 31 -0.38 -2.99 8.68
N THR A 32 0.35 -4.02 9.09
CA THR A 32 1.47 -3.90 10.04
C THR A 32 2.59 -3.00 9.51
N ALA A 33 2.82 -3.03 8.19
CA ALA A 33 3.79 -2.18 7.50
C ALA A 33 3.28 -0.75 7.23
N GLY A 34 2.15 -0.34 7.80
CA GLY A 34 1.61 1.02 7.71
C GLY A 34 0.91 1.35 6.38
N PHE A 35 0.51 0.33 5.62
CA PHE A 35 -0.44 0.53 4.52
C PHE A 35 -1.86 0.57 5.10
N ARG A 36 -2.74 1.34 4.45
CA ARG A 36 -4.18 1.31 4.71
C ARG A 36 -4.89 0.55 3.61
N PHE A 37 -5.97 -0.13 3.96
CA PHE A 37 -6.94 -0.62 2.97
C PHE A 37 -7.65 0.58 2.32
N SER A 38 -7.78 0.57 1.00
CA SER A 38 -8.38 1.67 0.24
C SER A 38 -9.64 1.27 -0.50
N ALA A 39 -9.66 0.08 -1.11
CA ALA A 39 -10.79 -0.42 -1.87
C ALA A 39 -10.61 -1.91 -2.15
N GLU A 40 -11.70 -2.59 -2.51
CA GLU A 40 -11.63 -3.86 -3.24
C GLU A 40 -11.79 -3.54 -4.72
N ILE A 41 -10.93 -4.11 -5.55
CA ILE A 41 -10.97 -3.91 -7.00
C ILE A 41 -10.99 -5.27 -7.68
N ASP A 42 -11.91 -5.42 -8.64
CA ASP A 42 -11.93 -6.61 -9.49
C ASP A 42 -10.89 -6.46 -10.60
N LEU A 43 -9.92 -7.37 -10.61
CA LEU A 43 -8.93 -7.52 -11.67
C LEU A 43 -9.23 -8.80 -12.46
N LEU A 44 -8.54 -8.99 -13.59
CA LEU A 44 -8.80 -10.11 -14.50
C LEU A 44 -8.68 -11.49 -13.81
N ASP A 45 -7.78 -11.63 -12.84
CA ASP A 45 -7.39 -12.89 -12.20
C ASP A 45 -7.79 -12.99 -10.72
N LYS A 46 -8.11 -11.87 -10.07
CA LYS A 46 -8.40 -11.80 -8.63
C LYS A 46 -9.26 -10.59 -8.28
N ARG A 47 -9.94 -10.69 -7.14
CA ARG A 47 -10.42 -9.51 -6.41
C ARG A 47 -9.31 -9.05 -5.47
N ALA A 48 -8.71 -7.90 -5.75
CA ALA A 48 -7.59 -7.39 -4.99
C ALA A 48 -8.06 -6.44 -3.88
N ALA A 49 -7.47 -6.57 -2.70
CA ALA A 49 -7.54 -5.54 -1.68
C ALA A 49 -6.49 -4.47 -2.02
N LEU A 50 -6.92 -3.33 -2.54
CA LEU A 50 -6.03 -2.21 -2.84
C LEU A 50 -5.52 -1.60 -1.53
N MET A 51 -4.22 -1.71 -1.30
CA MET A 51 -3.57 -1.21 -0.09
C MET A 51 -2.61 -0.07 -0.43
N VAL A 52 -2.62 0.98 0.37
CA VAL A 52 -1.96 2.25 0.05
C VAL A 52 -1.11 2.73 1.20
N ARG A 53 0.13 3.12 0.89
CA ARG A 53 0.99 3.86 1.81
C ARG A 53 1.43 5.15 1.16
N ASP A 54 0.88 6.27 1.63
CA ASP A 54 1.27 7.59 1.15
C ASP A 54 2.61 8.01 1.76
N ARG A 55 3.33 8.87 1.05
CA ARG A 55 4.42 9.65 1.65
C ARG A 55 3.83 10.46 2.79
N SER A 56 4.37 10.30 3.98
CA SER A 56 4.07 11.23 5.07
C SER A 56 4.53 12.63 4.63
N LEU A 57 3.58 13.56 4.47
CA LEU A 57 3.87 14.98 4.34
C LEU A 57 4.43 15.46 5.69
N ARG A 58 5.68 15.14 6.03
CA ARG A 58 6.37 15.64 7.24
C ARG A 58 6.68 17.15 7.17
N HIS A 59 5.94 17.92 6.39
CA HIS A 59 6.24 19.34 6.15
C HIS A 59 4.99 20.11 5.74
N LEU A 60 4.00 20.20 6.63
CA LEU A 60 2.89 21.14 6.51
C LEU A 60 2.50 21.72 7.89
N LEU A 61 3.47 21.83 8.79
CA LEU A 61 3.38 22.59 10.04
C LEU A 61 4.64 23.43 10.19
#